data_AF-A0A069D8N2-F1
#
_entry.id   AF-A0A069D8N2-F1
#
_cell.length_a   1.000
_cell.length_b   1.000
_cell.length_c   1.000
_cell.angle_alpha   90.00
_cell.angle_beta   90.00
_cell.angle_gamma   90.00
#
_symmetry.space_group_name_H-M   'P 1'
#
loop_
_entity.id
_entity.type
_entity.pdbx_description
1 polymer ?
#
loop_
_entity_poly.entity_id
_entity_poly.type
_entity_poly.pdbx_seq_one_letter_code
_entity_poly.pdbx_strand_id
1 'polypeptide(L)' 'MEQARQAGATICDPAHETFWGGYSGHFMDPDGHLWEVVWNPTWDVREN' A
#
# COMPACT_ATOMS: atom_id res chain seq x y z
N MET A 1 6.48 1.69 -1.95
CA MET A 1 6.80 1.90 -0.52
C MET A 1 7.96 2.84 -0.30
N GLU A 2 9.03 2.74 -1.09
CA GLU A 2 10.20 3.60 -0.91
C GLU A 2 9.89 5.10 -0.92
N GLN A 3 9.00 5.57 -1.81
CA GLN A 3 8.57 6.97 -1.82
C GLN A 3 7.88 7.39 -0.51
N ALA A 4 6.98 6.56 0.02
CA ALA A 4 6.32 6.82 1.30
C ALA A 4 7.35 6.87 2.44
N ARG A 5 8.29 5.92 2.47
CA ARG A 5 9.39 5.89 3.45
C ARG A 5 10.24 7.16 3.39
N GLN A 6 10.61 7.61 2.19
CA GLN A 6 11.37 8.85 1.98
C GLN A 6 10.58 10.10 2.40
N ALA A 7 9.24 10.06 2.31
CA ALA A 7 8.35 11.11 2.79
C ALA A 7 8.10 11.08 4.32
N GLY A 8 8.74 10.17 5.06
CA GLY A 8 8.62 10.08 6.52
C GLY A 8 7.58 9.07 7.02
N ALA A 9 6.97 8.28 6.13
CA ALA A 9 6.05 7.22 6.53
C ALA A 9 6.80 6.05 7.20
N THR A 10 6.12 5.40 8.15
CA THR A 10 6.57 4.13 8.74
C THR A 10 6.01 2.97 7.94
N ILE A 11 6.87 2.10 7.40
CA ILE A 11 6.41 0.87 6.74
C ILE A 11 6.00 -0.14 7.81
N CYS A 12 4.69 -0.35 7.95
CA CYS A 12 4.11 -1.25 8.95
C CYS A 12 4.05 -2.69 8.46
N ASP A 13 3.87 -2.85 7.16
CA ASP A 13 3.77 -4.13 6.48
C ASP A 13 4.45 -4.01 5.10
N PRO A 14 5.64 -4.59 4.93
CA PRO A 14 6.34 -4.58 3.65
C PRO A 14 5.48 -5.17 2.53
N ALA A 15 5.65 -4.64 1.32
CA ALA A 15 4.86 -5.09 0.20
C ALA A 15 5.11 -6.59 -0.13
N HIS A 16 4.05 -7.36 -0.31
CA HIS A 16 4.11 -8.81 -0.50
C HIS A 16 2.92 -9.34 -1.31
N GLU A 17 3.05 -10.56 -1.83
CA GLU A 17 1.95 -11.27 -2.51
C GLU A 17 0.86 -11.64 -1.51
N THR A 18 -0.39 -11.38 -1.87
CA THR A 18 -1.54 -11.67 -1.03
C THR A 18 -2.11 -13.06 -1.30
N PHE A 19 -2.77 -13.65 -0.30
CA PHE A 19 -3.38 -14.98 -0.45
C PHE A 19 -4.50 -15.04 -1.50
N TRP A 20 -5.06 -13.89 -1.88
CA TRP A 20 -6.13 -13.76 -2.86
C TRP A 20 -5.61 -13.44 -4.28
N GLY A 21 -4.29 -13.41 -4.51
CA GLY A 21 -3.70 -13.32 -5.84
C GLY A 21 -3.37 -11.91 -6.33
N GLY A 22 -3.18 -10.95 -5.43
CA GLY A 22 -2.66 -9.61 -5.74
C GLY A 22 -1.38 -9.29 -4.98
N TYR A 23 -1.09 -7.99 -4.84
CA TYR A 23 0.10 -7.51 -4.15
C TYR A 23 -0.27 -6.30 -3.30
N SER A 24 0.07 -6.30 -2.02
CA SER A 24 -0.28 -5.21 -1.10
C SER A 24 0.82 -4.94 -0.10
N GLY A 25 0.76 -3.78 0.53
CA GLY A 25 1.52 -3.47 1.74
C GLY A 25 0.98 -2.22 2.40
N HIS A 26 1.39 -2.00 3.65
CA HIS A 26 0.88 -0.91 4.48
C HIS A 26 1.97 0.01 5.01
N PHE A 27 1.62 1.28 5.12
CA PHE A 27 2.42 2.28 5.83
C PHE A 27 1.54 3.21 6.64
N MET A 28 2.08 3.73 7.75
CA MET A 28 1.48 4.86 8.46
C MET A 28 2.12 6.16 7.99
N ASP A 29 1.31 7.16 7.65
CA ASP A 29 1.80 8.51 7.39
C ASP A 29 2.33 9.18 8.68
N PRO A 30 3.03 10.34 8.59
CA PRO A 30 3.60 10.99 9.77
C PRO A 30 2.58 11.39 10.85
N ASP A 31 1.30 11.54 10.47
CA ASP A 31 0.21 11.88 11.39
C ASP A 31 -0.42 10.62 12.03
N GLY A 32 0.01 9.42 11.61
CA GLY A 32 -0.41 8.14 12.15
C GLY A 32 -1.59 7.50 11.44
N HIS A 33 -2.01 7.98 10.27
CA HIS A 33 -3.06 7.30 9.50
C HIS A 33 -2.48 6.11 8.74
N LEU A 34 -3.17 4.97 8.81
CA LEU A 34 -2.77 3.75 8.10
C LEU A 34 -3.29 3.79 6.65
N TRP A 35 -2.38 3.59 5.71
CA TRP A 35 -2.65 3.48 4.29
C TRP A 35 -2.26 2.11 3.76
N GLU A 36 -3.08 1.58 2.84
CA GLU A 36 -2.75 0.41 2.03
C GLU A 36 -2.42 0.85 0.60
N VAL A 37 -1.34 0.31 0.05
CA VAL A 37 -1.08 0.35 -1.39
C VAL A 37 -1.34 -1.04 -1.93
N VAL A 38 -2.31 -1.16 -2.83
CA VAL A 38 -2.76 -2.44 -3.36
C VAL A 38 -2.76 -2.44 -4.88
N TRP A 39 -2.24 -3.51 -5.45
CA TRP A 39 -2.53 -3.92 -6.83
C TRP A 39 -3.46 -5.12 -6.77
N ASN A 40 -4.72 -4.90 -7.14
CA ASN A 40 -5.73 -5.94 -7.23
C ASN A 40 -6.17 -6.13 -8.69
N PRO A 41 -5.79 -7.23 -9.36
CA PRO A 41 -6.11 -7.45 -10.77
C PRO A 41 -7.60 -7.70 -11.04
N THR A 42 -8.40 -7.94 -10.00
CA THR A 42 -9.85 -8.18 -10.14
C THR A 42 -10.68 -6.90 -10.08
N TRP A 43 -10.07 -5.78 -9.69
CA TRP A 43 -10.74 -4.50 -9.59
C TRP A 43 -10.70 -3.77 -10.93
N ASP A 44 -11.87 -3.36 -11.41
CA ASP A 44 -11.98 -2.40 -12.50
C ASP A 44 -11.92 -0.98 -11.91
N VAL A 45 -10.71 -0.41 -11.92
CA VAL A 45 -10.48 0.96 -11.48
C VAL A 45 -10.72 1.88 -12.68
N ARG A 46 -11.88 2.50 -12.71
CA ARG A 46 -12.19 3.53 -13.71
C ARG A 46 -11.44 4.82 -13.36
N GLU A 47 -10.74 5.39 -14.34
CA GLU A 47 -10.28 6.76 -14.25
C GLU A 47 -11.47 7.70 -14.50
N ASN A 48 -11.65 8.71 -13.63
CA ASN A 48 -12.71 9.72 -13.75
C ASN A 48 -12.39 10.75 -14.84
#